data_AF-A0A966B574-F1
#
_entry.id   AF-A0A966B574-F1
#
_cell.length_a   1.000
_cell.length_b   1.000
_cell.length_c   1.000
_cell.angle_alpha   90.00
_cell.angle_beta   90.00
_cell.angle_gamma   90.00
#
_symmetry.space_group_name_H-M   'P 1'
#
loop_
_entity.id
_entity.type
_entity.pdbx_description
1 polymer ?
#
loop_
_entity_poly.entity_id
_entity_poly.type
_entity_poly.pdbx_seq_one_letter_code
_entity_poly.pdbx_strand_id
1 'polypeptide(L)' 'MSRASIHIVGASLAGIRAAEALRREGFSGAVALIGDEAHRPYDRPPLSKQLLSG' A
#
# COMPACT_ATOMS: atom_id res chain seq x y z
N MET A 1 13.96 0.67 24.26
CA MET A 1 12.90 1.63 23.87
C MET A 1 12.25 1.12 22.60
N SER A 2 10.91 1.00 22.57
CA SER A 2 10.19 0.63 21.33
C SER A 2 10.27 1.79 20.34
N ARG A 3 10.69 1.53 19.09
CA ARG A 3 10.54 2.49 17.99
C ARG A 3 9.05 2.67 17.68
N ALA A 4 8.64 3.86 17.24
CA ALA A 4 7.27 4.10 16.77
C ALA A 4 6.96 3.20 15.55
N SER A 5 5.75 2.65 15.50
CA SER A 5 5.29 1.75 14.42
C SER A 5 3.89 2.11 13.96
N ILE A 6 3.65 2.06 12.64
CA ILE A 6 2.35 2.26 12.02
C ILE A 6 1.99 1.01 11.20
N HIS A 7 0.78 0.48 11.41
CA HIS A 7 0.22 -0.65 10.67
C HIS A 7 -0.94 -0.15 9.80
N ILE A 8 -0.85 -0.38 8.50
CA ILE A 8 -1.86 0.03 7.52
C ILE A 8 -2.57 -1.24 7.06
N VAL A 9 -3.86 -1.37 7.39
CA VAL A 9 -4.69 -2.50 6.95
C VAL A 9 -5.39 -2.12 5.64
N GLY A 10 -5.06 -2.84 4.57
CA GLY A 10 -5.54 -2.60 3.22
C GLY A 10 -4.39 -2.25 2.27
N ALA A 11 -3.87 -3.24 1.55
CA ALA A 11 -2.82 -3.08 0.54
C ALA A 11 -3.35 -2.60 -0.84
N SER A 12 -4.33 -1.69 -0.82
CA SER A 12 -4.85 -1.02 -2.01
C SER A 12 -4.04 0.25 -2.33
N LEU A 13 -4.42 0.96 -3.40
CA LEU A 13 -3.82 2.25 -3.75
C LEU A 13 -3.78 3.21 -2.55
N ALA A 14 -4.86 3.29 -1.77
CA ALA A 14 -4.92 4.19 -0.61
C ALA A 14 -3.86 3.84 0.44
N GLY A 15 -3.71 2.56 0.77
CA GLY A 15 -2.71 2.10 1.75
C GLY A 15 -1.28 2.30 1.27
N ILE A 16 -1.01 2.06 -0.02
CA ILE A 16 0.29 2.35 -0.64
C ILE A 16 0.61 3.85 -0.54
N ARG A 17 -0.33 4.72 -0.93
CA ARG A 17 -0.12 6.19 -0.88
C ARG A 17 0.10 6.68 0.54
N ALA A 18 -0.59 6.10 1.53
CA ALA A 18 -0.36 6.41 2.94
C ALA A 18 1.06 6.00 3.38
N ALA A 19 1.52 4.81 3.03
CA ALA A 19 2.87 4.35 3.35
C ALA A 19 3.96 5.21 2.68
N GLU A 20 3.76 5.57 1.41
CA GLU A 20 4.66 6.47 0.66
C GLU A 20 4.70 7.86 1.30
N ALA A 21 3.54 8.40 1.71
CA ALA A 21 3.47 9.70 2.37
C ALA A 21 4.24 9.69 3.69
N LEU A 22 4.06 8.66 4.53
CA LEU A 22 4.82 8.53 5.77
C LEU A 22 6.34 8.61 5.52
N ARG A 23 6.84 7.90 4.50
CA ARG A 23 8.27 7.94 4.16
C ARG A 23 8.71 9.30 3.63
N ARG A 24 7.93 9.92 2.74
CA ARG A 24 8.20 11.25 2.20
C ARG A 24 8.24 12.34 3.29
N GLU A 25 7.34 12.26 4.27
CA GLU A 25 7.25 13.21 5.39
C GLU A 25 8.23 12.90 6.54
N GLY A 26 9.18 11.97 6.33
CA GLY A 26 10.27 11.72 7.27
C GLY A 26 9.93 10.79 8.44
N PHE A 27 8.80 10.06 8.39
CA PHE A 27 8.53 9.03 9.37
C PHE A 27 9.56 7.89 9.24
N SER A 28 10.41 7.76 10.26
CA SER A 28 11.51 6.79 10.31
C SER A 28 11.17 5.52 11.10
N GLY A 29 9.97 5.45 11.67
CA GLY A 29 9.46 4.28 12.38
C GLY A 29 9.15 3.10 11.46
N ALA A 30 8.81 1.96 12.05
CA ALA A 30 8.38 0.79 11.29
C ALA A 30 7.04 1.08 10.61
N VAL A 31 6.90 0.70 9.34
CA VAL A 31 5.63 0.79 8.60
C VAL A 31 5.36 -0.59 8.03
N ALA A 32 4.22 -1.18 8.38
CA ALA A 32 3.75 -2.45 7.85
C ALA A 32 2.45 -2.22 7.06
N LEU A 33 2.44 -2.69 5.82
CA LEU A 33 1.25 -2.71 4.96
C LEU A 33 0.71 -4.13 4.95
N ILE A 34 -0.54 -4.30 5.35
CA ILE A 34 -1.19 -5.61 5.51
C ILE A 34 -2.27 -5.74 4.44
N GLY A 35 -2.13 -6.75 3.60
CA GLY A 35 -3.14 -7.14 2.61
C GLY A 35 -3.59 -8.57 2.85
N ASP A 36 -4.84 -8.86 2.48
CA ASP A 36 -5.40 -10.22 2.51
C ASP A 36 -5.17 -10.97 1.19
N GLU A 37 -4.70 -10.27 0.16
CA GLU A 37 -4.41 -10.87 -1.14
C GLU A 37 -2.95 -11.35 -1.20
N ALA A 38 -2.74 -12.55 -1.75
CA ALA A 38 -1.41 -13.13 -1.93
C ALA A 38 -0.57 -12.42 -3.02
N HIS A 39 -1.19 -11.53 -3.80
CA HIS A 39 -0.54 -10.80 -4.87
C HIS A 39 0.10 -9.51 -4.35
N ARG A 40 1.19 -9.08 -5.02
CA ARG A 40 1.72 -7.73 -4.81
C ARG A 40 0.65 -6.70 -5.15
N PRO A 41 0.62 -5.54 -4.47
CA PRO A 41 -0.35 -4.49 -4.80
C PRO A 41 -0.29 -4.09 -6.27
N TYR A 42 -1.45 -3.88 -6.87
CA TYR A 42 -1.60 -3.63 -8.30
C TYR A 42 -2.73 -2.65 -8.58
N ASP A 43 -2.72 -2.05 -9.77
CA ASP A 43 -3.80 -1.17 -10.21
C ASP A 43 -5.01 -2.01 -10.65
N ARG A 44 -6.13 -1.81 -9.97
CA ARG A 44 -7.41 -2.44 -10.30
C ARG A 44 -8.11 -1.84 -11.54
N PRO A 45 -8.05 -0.51 -11.82
CA PRO A 45 -8.80 0.06 -12.95
C PRO A 45 -8.51 -0.57 -14.33
N PRO A 46 -7.26 -0.95 -14.67
CA PRO A 46 -6.97 -1.62 -15.94
C PRO A 46 -7.59 -3.01 -16.07
N LEU A 47 -7.86 -3.70 -14.96
CA LEU A 47 -8.38 -5.07 -14.98
C LEU A 47 -9.76 -5.20 -15.60
N SER A 48 -10.58 -4.15 -15.59
CA SER A 48 -11.92 -4.16 -16.20
C SER A 48 -11.98 -3.40 -17.53
N LYS A 49 -10.85 -2.90 -18.02
CA LYS A 49 -10.76 -2.03 -19.19
C LYS A 49 -9.61 -2.46 -20.07
N GLN A 50 -8.48 -1.74 -20.01
CA GLN A 50 -7.37 -1.90 -20.94
C GLN A 50 -6.88 -3.34 -21.06
N LEU A 51 -6.87 -4.11 -19.96
CA LEU A 51 -6.43 -5.51 -19.98
C LEU A 51 -7.47 -6.49 -20.54
N LEU A 52 -8.75 -6.12 -20.58
CA LEU A 52 -9.82 -6.93 -21.19
C LEU A 52 -10.15 -6.50 -22.62
N SER A 53 -9.63 -5.36 -23.08
CA SER A 53 -10.01 -4.79 -24.38
C SER A 53 -9.33 -5.40 -25.60
N GLY A 54 -8.35 -6.31 -25.43
CA GLY A 54 -7.74 -7.07 -26.54
C GLY A 54 -6.84 -6.25 -27.45
#